data_AF-A0A522PYW3-F1
#
_entry.id   AF-A0A522PYW3-F1
#
_cell.length_a   1.000
_cell.length_b   1.000
_cell.length_c   1.000
_cell.angle_alpha   90.00
_cell.angle_beta   90.00
_cell.angle_gamma   90.00
#
_symmetry.space_group_name_H-M   'P 1'
#
loop_
_entity.id
_entity.type
_entity.pdbx_description
1 polymer ?
#
loop_
_entity_poly.entity_id
_entity_poly.type
_entity_poly.pdbx_seq_one_letter_code
_entity_poly.pdbx_strand_id
1 'polypeptide(L)'
;MKEFEEAMKEVPTAKRGEAAKDLGVCRAIGLYFRSIAKQVRFHASRQSWKSSTAGLDIMKKIVVDEIGIARQFLEICVRDSRIGFEASLGYLYLPLDIREKLVACQYMMEQQIPAAEAQLKA
;
A
#
# COMPACT_ATOMS: atom_id res chain seq x y z
N MET A 1 1.49 13.59 -8.41
CA MET A 1 2.77 12.85 -8.58
C MET A 1 3.41 13.21 -9.90
N LYS A 2 2.64 13.17 -11.00
CA LYS A 2 3.07 13.59 -12.33
C LYS A 2 3.67 15.01 -12.33
N GLU A 3 3.04 15.92 -11.59
CA GLU A 3 3.46 17.32 -11.47
C GLU A 3 4.86 17.44 -10.85
N PHE A 4 5.14 16.67 -9.79
CA PHE A 4 6.47 16.65 -9.16
C PHE A 4 7.53 15.98 -10.04
N GLU A 5 7.17 14.92 -10.77
CA GLU A 5 8.06 14.26 -11.73
C GLU A 5 8.41 15.18 -12.92
N GLU A 6 7.46 16.00 -13.36
CA GLU A 6 7.68 17.02 -14.38
C GLU A 6 8.59 18.14 -13.87
N ALA A 7 8.33 18.63 -12.64
CA ALA A 7 9.14 19.67 -12.01
C ALA A 7 10.61 19.28 -11.82
N MET A 8 10.94 17.98 -11.73
CA MET A 8 12.33 17.50 -11.64
C MET A 8 13.21 17.94 -12.82
N LYS A 9 12.61 18.20 -13.99
CA LYS A 9 13.33 18.68 -15.18
C LYS A 9 13.90 20.09 -14.98
N GLU A 10 13.21 20.91 -14.19
CA GLU A 10 13.58 22.29 -13.88
C GLU A 10 14.55 22.40 -12.69
N VAL A 11 14.82 21.29 -11.99
CA VAL A 11 15.70 21.30 -10.82
C VAL A 11 17.16 21.49 -11.26
N PRO A 12 17.87 22.53 -10.73
CA PRO A 12 19.28 22.72 -10.99
C PRO A 12 20.10 21.48 -10.65
N THR A 13 21.10 21.13 -11.46
CA THR A 13 21.88 19.89 -11.31
C THR A 13 22.40 19.67 -9.89
N ALA A 14 22.88 20.72 -9.23
CA ALA A 14 23.40 20.68 -7.86
C ALA A 14 22.34 20.27 -6.81
N LYS A 15 21.06 20.49 -7.09
CA LYS A 15 19.91 20.24 -6.19
C LYS A 15 19.17 18.94 -6.49
N ARG A 16 19.45 18.28 -7.61
CA ARG A 16 18.70 17.09 -8.07
C ARG A 16 18.73 15.93 -7.08
N GLY A 17 19.85 15.74 -6.37
CA GLY A 17 19.96 14.69 -5.36
C GLY A 17 19.02 14.90 -4.16
N GLU A 18 18.92 16.15 -3.67
CA GLU A 18 17.99 16.52 -2.59
C GLU A 18 16.54 16.40 -3.07
N ALA A 19 16.22 16.98 -4.23
CA ALA A 19 14.88 16.93 -4.79
C ALA A 19 14.40 15.49 -5.06
N ALA A 20 15.29 14.58 -5.47
CA ALA A 20 14.96 13.17 -5.65
C ALA A 20 14.58 12.48 -4.33
N LYS A 21 15.24 12.83 -3.21
CA LYS A 21 14.89 12.34 -1.88
C LYS A 21 13.52 12.84 -1.43
N ASP A 22 13.20 14.11 -1.69
CA ASP A 22 11.89 14.68 -1.37
C ASP A 22 10.79 14.04 -2.20
N LEU A 23 11.04 13.82 -3.50
CA LEU A 23 10.13 13.08 -4.38
C LEU A 23 9.87 11.65 -3.87
N GLY A 24 10.92 11.00 -3.33
CA GLY A 24 10.80 9.69 -2.67
C GLY A 24 9.81 9.72 -1.50
N VAL A 25 9.92 10.72 -0.62
CA VAL A 25 9.00 10.92 0.51
C VAL A 25 7.57 11.20 0.01
N CYS A 26 7.41 12.08 -0.97
CA CYS A 26 6.09 12.36 -1.56
C CYS A 26 5.45 11.10 -2.14
N ARG A 27 6.23 10.27 -2.85
CA ARG A 27 5.75 9.00 -3.40
C ARG A 27 5.37 8.01 -2.30
N ALA A 28 6.18 7.90 -1.25
CA ALA A 28 5.89 7.07 -0.08
C ALA A 28 4.56 7.47 0.57
N ILE A 29 4.37 8.77 0.86
CA ILE A 29 3.11 9.30 1.43
C ILE A 29 1.92 9.02 0.52
N GLY A 30 2.06 9.23 -0.79
CA GLY A 30 1.00 8.95 -1.75
C GLY A 30 0.61 7.47 -1.84
N LEU A 31 1.57 6.55 -1.71
CA LEU A 31 1.30 5.11 -1.59
C LEU A 31 0.63 4.77 -0.26
N TYR A 32 1.09 5.36 0.84
CA TYR A 32 0.54 5.16 2.18
C TYR A 32 -0.94 5.54 2.26
N PHE A 33 -1.33 6.72 1.78
CA PHE A 33 -2.73 7.13 1.76
C PHE A 33 -3.60 6.31 0.82
N ARG A 34 -3.06 5.86 -0.33
CA ARG A 34 -3.78 4.94 -1.21
C ARG A 34 -4.06 3.61 -0.52
N SER A 35 -3.06 3.05 0.17
CA SER A 35 -3.21 1.86 1.01
C SER A 35 -4.28 2.05 2.09
N ILE A 36 -4.28 3.18 2.82
CA ILE A 36 -5.32 3.48 3.81
C ILE A 36 -6.72 3.48 3.16
N ALA A 37 -6.89 4.20 2.05
CA ALA A 37 -8.18 4.29 1.37
C ALA A 37 -8.65 2.93 0.84
N LYS A 38 -7.73 2.01 0.51
CA LYS A 38 -8.04 0.63 0.11
C LYS A 38 -8.46 -0.21 1.32
N GLN A 39 -7.73 -0.13 2.44
CA GLN A 39 -8.08 -0.84 3.67
C GLN A 39 -9.45 -0.44 4.21
N VAL A 40 -9.78 0.86 4.22
CA VAL A 40 -11.13 1.34 4.61
C VAL A 40 -12.22 0.69 3.75
N ARG A 41 -12.04 0.68 2.43
CA ARG A 41 -13.00 0.04 1.51
C ARG A 41 -13.06 -1.47 1.70
N PHE A 42 -11.92 -2.12 1.93
CA PHE A 42 -11.86 -3.55 2.21
C PHE A 42 -12.68 -3.89 3.46
N HIS A 43 -12.51 -3.14 4.55
CA HIS A 43 -13.28 -3.36 5.77
C HIS A 43 -14.78 -3.11 5.58
N ALA A 44 -15.16 -2.08 4.81
CA ALA A 44 -16.56 -1.82 4.47
C ALA A 44 -17.18 -2.99 3.67
N SER A 45 -16.50 -3.45 2.62
CA SER A 45 -16.93 -4.62 1.84
C SER A 45 -16.93 -5.90 2.66
N ARG A 46 -16.06 -6.00 3.67
CA ARG A 46 -16.03 -7.15 4.57
C ARG A 46 -17.30 -7.26 5.42
N GLN A 47 -17.99 -6.16 5.71
CA GLN A 47 -19.23 -6.23 6.49
C GLN A 47 -20.41 -6.81 5.68
N SER A 48 -20.34 -6.77 4.34
CA SER A 48 -21.43 -7.18 3.46
C SER A 48 -21.15 -8.45 2.64
N TRP A 49 -19.96 -9.05 2.75
CA TRP A 49 -19.61 -10.19 1.87
C TRP A 49 -20.43 -11.45 2.18
N LYS A 50 -20.87 -11.65 3.42
CA LYS A 50 -21.70 -12.82 3.79
C LYS A 50 -23.10 -12.80 3.15
N SER A 51 -23.53 -11.66 2.61
CA SER A 51 -24.83 -11.51 1.96
C SER A 51 -24.73 -11.31 0.44
N SER A 52 -23.53 -11.13 -0.12
CA SER A 52 -23.34 -10.99 -1.56
C SER A 52 -21.91 -11.29 -2.03
N THR A 53 -21.79 -11.87 -3.23
CA THR A 53 -20.50 -12.05 -3.91
C THR A 53 -19.82 -10.73 -4.28
N ALA A 54 -20.61 -9.66 -4.49
CA ALA A 54 -20.09 -8.33 -4.84
C ALA A 54 -19.09 -7.78 -3.80
N GLY A 55 -19.33 -8.04 -2.51
CA GLY A 55 -18.39 -7.67 -1.45
C GLY A 55 -17.05 -8.41 -1.57
N LEU A 56 -17.10 -9.72 -1.87
CA LEU A 56 -15.89 -10.53 -2.09
C LEU A 56 -15.11 -10.09 -3.33
N ASP A 57 -15.79 -9.77 -4.44
CA ASP A 57 -15.14 -9.31 -5.67
C ASP A 57 -14.37 -8.00 -5.44
N ILE A 58 -14.96 -7.07 -4.69
CA ILE A 58 -14.31 -5.82 -4.29
C ILE A 58 -13.11 -6.11 -3.40
N MET A 59 -13.26 -6.97 -2.39
CA MET A 59 -12.16 -7.36 -1.51
C MET A 59 -10.99 -7.97 -2.30
N LYS A 60 -11.27 -8.87 -3.23
CA LYS A 60 -10.29 -9.53 -4.10
C LYS A 60 -9.51 -8.51 -4.93
N LYS A 61 -10.22 -7.60 -5.60
CA LYS A 61 -9.58 -6.51 -6.36
C LYS A 61 -8.70 -5.64 -5.48
N ILE A 62 -9.16 -5.30 -4.28
CA ILE A 62 -8.39 -4.50 -3.33
C ILE A 62 -7.11 -5.21 -2.90
N VAL A 63 -7.16 -6.50 -2.57
CA VAL A 63 -5.97 -7.24 -2.15
C VAL A 63 -4.92 -7.31 -3.27
N VAL A 64 -5.34 -7.50 -4.52
CA VAL A 64 -4.44 -7.45 -5.69
C VAL A 64 -3.78 -6.08 -5.84
N ASP A 65 -4.56 -5.00 -5.76
CA ASP A 65 -4.03 -3.63 -5.81
C ASP A 65 -3.04 -3.38 -4.66
N GLU A 66 -3.37 -3.89 -3.47
CA GLU A 66 -2.57 -3.70 -2.25
C GLU A 66 -1.21 -4.40 -2.33
N ILE A 67 -1.13 -5.58 -2.95
CA ILE A 67 0.15 -6.24 -3.23
C ILE A 67 1.05 -5.34 -4.08
N GLY A 68 0.48 -4.72 -5.12
CA GLY A 68 1.21 -3.77 -5.98
C GLY A 68 1.70 -2.54 -5.22
N ILE A 69 0.82 -1.93 -4.40
CA ILE A 69 1.15 -0.77 -3.57
C ILE A 69 2.25 -1.13 -2.56
N ALA A 70 2.10 -2.24 -1.84
CA ALA A 70 3.05 -2.65 -0.80
C ALA A 70 4.43 -2.98 -1.37
N ARG A 71 4.52 -3.56 -2.57
CA ARG A 71 5.81 -3.78 -3.26
C ARG A 71 6.52 -2.46 -3.57
N GLN A 72 5.82 -1.51 -4.19
CA GLN A 72 6.39 -0.19 -4.50
C GLN A 72 6.76 0.57 -3.23
N PHE A 73 5.96 0.44 -2.17
CA PHE A 73 6.19 1.11 -0.91
C PHE A 73 7.41 0.53 -0.18
N LEU A 74 7.54 -0.80 -0.14
CA LEU A 74 8.69 -1.50 0.41
C LEU A 74 9.99 -1.06 -0.25
N GLU A 75 10.00 -0.96 -1.57
CA GLU A 75 11.16 -0.50 -2.34
C GLU A 75 11.65 0.90 -1.94
N ILE A 76 10.75 1.80 -1.57
CA ILE A 76 11.13 3.13 -1.09
C ILE A 76 11.61 3.04 0.35
N CYS A 77 10.88 2.32 1.22
CA CYS A 77 11.19 2.22 2.64
C CYS A 77 12.56 1.58 2.92
N VAL A 78 12.99 0.59 2.13
CA VAL A 78 14.32 -0.03 2.31
C VAL A 78 15.48 0.90 1.94
N ARG A 79 15.21 2.00 1.22
CA ARG A 79 16.22 2.96 0.75
C ARG A 79 16.20 4.28 1.53
N ASP A 80 15.19 4.51 2.36
CA ASP A 80 14.99 5.76 3.08
C ASP A 80 14.48 5.53 4.50
N SER A 81 15.39 5.63 5.48
CA SER A 81 15.11 5.40 6.90
C SER A 81 14.18 6.45 7.52
N ARG A 82 13.92 7.57 6.84
CA ARG A 82 12.94 8.57 7.33
C ARG A 82 11.52 8.01 7.27
N ILE A 83 11.27 7.06 6.36
CA ILE A 83 9.94 6.50 6.16
C ILE A 83 9.61 5.51 7.27
N GLY A 84 8.52 5.78 7.99
CA GLY A 84 8.09 5.01 9.15
C GLY A 84 8.57 5.56 10.48
N PHE A 85 9.50 6.52 10.49
CA PHE A 85 9.96 7.20 11.69
C PHE A 85 9.11 8.44 12.01
N GLU A 86 8.75 8.59 13.28
CA GLU A 86 8.16 9.79 13.87
C GLU A 86 8.99 10.16 15.11
N ALA A 87 9.25 11.45 15.32
CA ALA A 87 10.23 11.91 16.31
C ALA A 87 9.88 11.58 17.77
N SER A 88 8.59 11.49 18.10
CA SER A 88 8.10 11.22 19.46
C SER A 88 7.81 9.74 19.70
N LEU A 89 7.51 8.97 18.66
CA LEU A 89 7.08 7.58 18.72
C LEU A 89 8.12 6.57 18.20
N GLY A 90 9.23 7.05 17.62
CA GLY A 90 10.21 6.21 16.96
C GLY A 90 9.66 5.64 15.65
N TYR A 91 10.02 4.39 15.34
CA TYR A 91 9.49 3.73 14.14
C TYR A 91 8.10 3.17 14.42
N LEU A 92 7.10 3.73 13.74
CA LEU A 92 5.72 3.22 13.71
C LEU A 92 5.60 1.93 12.90
N TYR A 93 6.47 1.78 11.89
CA TYR A 93 6.64 0.56 11.11
C TYR A 93 8.05 0.50 10.52
N LEU A 94 8.47 -0.71 10.20
CA LEU A 94 9.71 -1.05 9.54
C LEU A 94 9.42 -1.68 8.17
N PRO A 95 10.45 -1.82 7.31
CA PRO A 95 10.30 -2.58 6.08
C PRO A 95 9.83 -4.03 6.28
N LEU A 96 10.07 -4.61 7.45
CA LEU A 96 9.59 -5.96 7.80
C LEU A 96 8.07 -6.01 7.86
N ASP A 97 7.41 -5.04 8.50
CA ASP A 97 5.94 -5.00 8.60
C ASP A 97 5.28 -4.93 7.21
N ILE A 98 5.92 -4.26 6.25
CA ILE A 98 5.43 -4.20 4.86
C ILE A 98 5.58 -5.57 4.17
N ARG A 99 6.64 -6.33 4.46
CA ARG A 99 6.80 -7.70 3.97
C ARG A 99 5.76 -8.64 4.58
N GLU A 100 5.49 -8.50 5.87
CA GLU A 100 4.43 -9.26 6.54
C GLU A 100 3.06 -8.96 5.92
N LYS A 101 2.79 -7.69 5.61
CA LYS A 101 1.58 -7.30 4.85
C LYS A 101 1.49 -8.00 3.50
N LEU A 102 2.60 -8.11 2.75
CA LEU A 102 2.61 -8.82 1.47
C LEU A 102 2.25 -10.30 1.64
N VAL A 103 2.81 -10.96 2.66
CA VAL A 103 2.48 -12.36 2.99
C VAL A 103 1.00 -12.48 3.38
N ALA A 104 0.49 -11.56 4.20
CA ALA A 104 -0.92 -11.54 4.57
C ALA A 104 -1.83 -11.37 3.34
N CYS A 105 -1.49 -10.48 2.40
CA CYS A 105 -2.25 -10.31 1.17
C CYS A 105 -2.21 -11.57 0.28
N GLN A 106 -1.07 -12.26 0.19
CA GLN A 106 -0.97 -13.53 -0.53
C GLN A 106 -1.85 -14.59 0.11
N TYR A 107 -1.76 -14.75 1.42
CA TYR A 107 -2.61 -15.66 2.18
C TYR A 107 -4.11 -15.36 1.99
N MET A 108 -4.49 -14.08 1.95
CA MET A 108 -5.86 -13.68 1.67
C MET A 108 -6.34 -14.15 0.29
N MET A 109 -5.50 -14.02 -0.75
CA MET A 109 -5.82 -14.43 -2.11
C MET A 109 -5.87 -15.95 -2.29
N GLU A 110 -4.96 -16.67 -1.63
CA GLU A 110 -4.78 -18.10 -1.82
C GLU A 110 -5.70 -18.94 -0.94
N GLN A 111 -6.07 -18.42 0.24
CA GLN A 111 -6.78 -19.20 1.26
C GLN A 111 -8.12 -18.55 1.65
N GLN A 112 -8.10 -17.31 2.13
CA GLN A 112 -9.28 -16.72 2.79
C GLN A 112 -10.41 -16.37 1.82
N ILE A 113 -10.10 -15.74 0.68
CA ILE A 113 -11.10 -15.37 -0.32
C ILE A 113 -11.71 -16.62 -0.98
N PRO A 114 -10.92 -17.62 -1.45
CA PRO A 114 -11.49 -18.86 -1.98
C PRO A 114 -12.38 -19.61 -0.98
N ALA A 115 -11.99 -19.67 0.30
CA ALA A 115 -12.81 -20.27 1.35
C ALA A 115 -14.14 -19.53 1.53
N ALA A 116 -14.13 -18.19 1.49
CA ALA A 116 -15.34 -17.38 1.56
C ALA A 116 -16.25 -17.55 0.31
N GLU A 117 -15.66 -17.63 -0.88
CA GLU A 117 -16.38 -17.91 -2.13
C GLU A 117 -17.07 -19.29 -2.07
N ALA A 118 -16.43 -20.30 -1.49
CA ALA A 118 -17.02 -21.63 -1.31
C ALA A 118 -18.19 -21.61 -0.32
N GLN A 119 -18.10 -20.83 0.77
CA GLN A 119 -19.18 -20.69 1.75
C GLN A 119 -20.44 -20.03 1.18
N LEU A 120 -20.30 -19.10 0.23
CA LEU A 120 -21.46 -18.47 -0.43
C LEU A 120 -22.15 -19.38 -1.45
N LYS A 121 -21.47 -20.44 -1.92
CA LYS A 121 -22.01 -21.42 -2.87
C LYS A 121 -22.70 -22.59 -2.18
N ALA A 122 -22.47 -22.76 -0.87
CA ALA A 122 -23.07 -23.79 -0.03
C ALA A 122 -24.41 -23.31 0.53
#